data_AF-A0A7R8WG37-F1
#
_entry.id   AF-A0A7R8WG37-F1
#
_cell.length_a   1.000
_cell.length_b   1.000
_cell.length_c   1.000
_cell.angle_alpha   90.00
_cell.angle_beta   90.00
_cell.angle_gamma   90.00
#
_symmetry.space_group_name_H-M   'P 1'
#
loop_
_entity.id
_entity.type
_entity.pdbx_description
1 polymer ?
#
loop_
_entity_poly.entity_id
_entity_poly.type
_entity_poly.pdbx_seq_one_letter_code
_entity_poly.pdbx_strand_id
1 'polypeptide(L)'
;MAHKAMPIVYINLASEMVYIVDQRLRAQRIETEKANKVLSEILMAMLQPRLLQEVFLPQDMYSKKLLRTVFDRLVHSSIMRLSQASMDKLYDLMTMVFKYQVSMCACAQELLWLTCNHIRQIPFQRDISPYWSISVREVEILSSYQPLSMSPEGLLETIAAESIHSQMVYYWLDSKISKIH
;
A
#
# COMPACT_ATOMS: atom_id res chain seq x y z
N MET A 1 -6.01 6.29 19.69
CA MET A 1 -5.86 5.12 18.80
C MET A 1 -4.91 5.51 17.67
N ALA A 2 -4.20 4.58 17.04
CA ALA A 2 -3.12 4.93 16.12
C ALA A 2 -3.65 5.40 14.75
N HIS A 3 -3.94 6.69 14.65
CA HIS A 3 -4.48 7.38 13.47
C HIS A 3 -3.53 7.40 12.25
N LYS A 4 -2.47 6.58 12.25
CA LYS A 4 -1.41 6.54 11.23
C LYS A 4 -1.32 5.18 10.50
N ALA A 5 -2.20 4.22 10.76
CA ALA A 5 -2.15 2.93 10.05
C ALA A 5 -2.62 3.01 8.57
N MET A 6 -3.52 3.95 8.25
CA MET A 6 -4.17 4.02 6.93
C MET A 6 -3.19 4.28 5.75
N PRO A 7 -2.22 5.20 5.84
CA PRO A 7 -1.22 5.41 4.80
C PRO A 7 -0.37 4.17 4.51
N ILE A 8 0.03 3.44 5.55
CA ILE A 8 0.80 2.20 5.40
C ILE A 8 -0.01 1.19 4.61
N VAL A 9 -1.24 0.92 5.02
CA VAL A 9 -2.12 -0.05 4.33
C VAL A 9 -2.35 0.36 2.87
N TYR A 10 -2.66 1.63 2.63
CA TYR A 10 -2.92 2.13 1.28
C TYR A 10 -1.72 1.96 0.36
N ILE A 11 -0.53 2.42 0.78
CA ILE A 11 0.67 2.40 -0.05
C ILE A 11 1.09 0.98 -0.37
N ASN A 12 1.17 0.09 0.63
CA ASN A 12 1.62 -1.28 0.39
C ASN A 12 0.67 -2.03 -0.55
N LEU A 13 -0.65 -1.93 -0.33
CA LEU A 13 -1.62 -2.55 -1.24
C LEU A 13 -1.56 -1.94 -2.64
N ALA A 14 -1.37 -0.63 -2.77
CA ALA A 14 -1.28 0.01 -4.07
C ALA A 14 0.00 -0.38 -4.83
N SER A 15 1.12 -0.53 -4.13
CA SER A 15 2.35 -1.10 -4.70
C SER A 15 2.15 -2.54 -5.17
N GLU A 16 1.54 -3.40 -4.34
CA GLU A 16 1.22 -4.79 -4.71
C GLU A 16 0.29 -4.85 -5.94
N MET A 17 -0.69 -3.95 -6.02
CA MET A 17 -1.57 -3.84 -7.19
C MET A 17 -0.78 -3.54 -8.46
N VAL A 18 0.08 -2.51 -8.42
CA VAL A 18 0.89 -2.10 -9.57
C VAL A 18 1.83 -3.22 -9.98
N TYR A 19 2.46 -3.91 -9.02
CA TYR A 19 3.29 -5.06 -9.27
C TYR A 19 2.52 -6.19 -9.97
N ILE A 20 1.37 -6.61 -9.42
CA ILE A 20 0.56 -7.70 -10.00
C ILE A 20 0.07 -7.33 -11.41
N VAL A 21 -0.33 -6.07 -11.63
CA VAL A 21 -0.75 -5.59 -12.95
C VAL A 21 0.42 -5.62 -13.93
N ASP A 22 1.61 -5.13 -13.56
CA ASP A 22 2.81 -5.20 -14.41
C ASP A 22 3.14 -6.65 -14.80
N GLN A 23 3.17 -7.57 -13.82
CA GLN A 23 3.42 -8.99 -14.09
C GLN A 23 2.39 -9.59 -15.05
N ARG A 24 1.09 -9.25 -14.90
CA ARG A 24 0.03 -9.73 -15.80
C ARG A 24 0.18 -9.18 -17.22
N LEU A 25 0.50 -7.90 -17.38
CA LEU A 25 0.73 -7.28 -18.68
C LEU A 25 1.93 -7.93 -19.39
N ARG A 26 3.02 -8.20 -18.67
CA ARG A 26 4.19 -8.91 -19.19
C ARG A 26 3.87 -10.36 -19.58
N ALA A 27 3.13 -11.07 -18.74
CA ALA A 27 2.73 -12.45 -19.02
C ALA A 27 1.85 -12.57 -20.28
N GLN A 28 1.01 -11.55 -20.52
CA GLN A 28 0.21 -11.43 -21.75
C GLN A 28 0.99 -10.88 -22.95
N ARG A 29 2.28 -10.54 -22.78
CA ARG A 29 3.15 -9.94 -23.80
C ARG A 29 2.55 -8.66 -24.40
N ILE A 30 1.90 -7.85 -23.57
CA ILE A 30 1.44 -6.53 -23.99
C ILE A 30 2.65 -5.68 -24.37
N GLU A 31 2.52 -4.92 -25.45
CA GLU A 31 3.53 -3.98 -25.93
C GLU A 31 3.98 -3.03 -24.80
N THR A 32 5.30 -2.87 -24.64
CA THR A 32 5.90 -2.13 -23.52
C THR A 32 5.34 -0.72 -23.39
N GLU A 33 5.12 -0.01 -24.50
CA GLU A 33 4.56 1.34 -24.49
C GLU A 33 3.13 1.37 -23.93
N LYS A 34 2.28 0.42 -24.35
CA LYS A 34 0.91 0.29 -23.85
C LYS A 34 0.88 -0.12 -22.38
N ALA A 35 1.75 -1.05 -21.98
CA ALA A 35 1.88 -1.47 -20.59
C ALA A 35 2.32 -0.30 -19.69
N ASN A 36 3.33 0.47 -20.13
CA ASN A 36 3.81 1.66 -19.44
C ASN A 36 2.74 2.74 -19.33
N LYS A 37 1.90 2.92 -20.35
CA LYS A 37 0.77 3.84 -20.30
C LYS A 37 -0.25 3.42 -19.25
N VAL A 38 -0.66 2.15 -19.23
CA VAL A 38 -1.59 1.62 -18.22
C VAL A 38 -1.04 1.81 -16.81
N LEU A 39 0.21 1.44 -16.57
CA LEU A 39 0.84 1.58 -15.25
C LEU A 39 0.99 3.05 -14.84
N SER A 40 1.36 3.94 -15.77
CA SER A 40 1.41 5.40 -15.53
C SER A 40 0.05 5.95 -15.09
N GLU A 41 -1.03 5.61 -15.79
CA GLU A 41 -2.38 6.11 -15.49
C GLU A 41 -2.86 5.65 -14.09
N ILE A 42 -2.55 4.41 -13.71
CA ILE A 42 -2.83 3.88 -12.36
C ILE A 42 -2.00 4.63 -11.31
N LEU A 43 -0.70 4.83 -11.54
CA LEU A 43 0.20 5.50 -10.60
C LEU A 43 -0.16 6.98 -10.41
N MET A 44 -0.51 7.68 -11.49
CA MET A 44 -0.96 9.08 -11.41
C MET A 44 -2.25 9.21 -10.59
N ALA A 45 -3.19 8.27 -10.73
CA ALA A 45 -4.39 8.24 -9.92
C ALA A 45 -4.09 7.90 -8.45
N MET A 46 -3.21 6.93 -8.21
CA MET A 46 -2.76 6.53 -6.88
C MET A 46 -2.08 7.68 -6.13
N LEU A 47 -1.33 8.51 -6.86
CA LEU A 47 -0.57 9.65 -6.35
C LEU A 47 -1.31 10.98 -6.52
N GLN A 48 -2.63 10.96 -6.70
CA GLN A 48 -3.40 12.18 -6.76
C GLN A 48 -3.34 12.93 -5.41
N PRO A 49 -2.96 14.23 -5.37
CA PRO A 49 -2.75 14.96 -4.12
C PRO A 49 -3.96 14.93 -3.17
N ARG A 50 -5.18 15.01 -3.71
CA ARG A 50 -6.42 14.96 -2.92
C ARG A 50 -6.59 13.62 -2.21
N LEU A 51 -6.44 12.52 -2.95
CA LEU A 51 -6.55 11.18 -2.40
C LEU A 51 -5.49 10.92 -1.33
N LEU A 52 -4.25 11.37 -1.60
CA LEU A 52 -3.17 11.23 -0.63
C LEU A 52 -3.38 12.10 0.61
N GLN A 53 -3.87 13.34 0.47
CA GLN A 53 -4.23 14.16 1.62
C GLN A 53 -5.28 13.46 2.47
N GLU A 54 -6.35 12.93 1.87
CA GLU A 54 -7.39 12.17 2.57
C GLU A 54 -6.82 10.94 3.28
N VAL A 55 -5.98 10.15 2.62
CA VAL A 55 -5.39 8.93 3.19
C VAL A 55 -4.43 9.25 4.36
N PHE A 56 -3.69 10.36 4.28
CA PHE A 56 -2.70 10.78 5.27
C PHE A 56 -3.26 11.57 6.45
N LEU A 57 -4.55 11.95 6.42
CA LEU A 57 -5.19 12.51 7.59
C LEU A 57 -5.18 11.51 8.75
N PRO A 58 -4.99 11.98 10.00
CA PRO A 58 -5.20 11.15 11.18
C PRO A 58 -6.64 10.63 11.22
N GLN A 59 -6.83 9.35 10.88
CA GLN A 59 -8.16 8.73 10.78
C GLN A 59 -8.12 7.24 11.12
N ASP A 60 -9.31 6.68 11.37
CA ASP A 60 -9.47 5.24 11.47
C ASP A 60 -9.29 4.56 10.10
N MET A 61 -8.90 3.29 10.11
CA MET A 61 -8.74 2.54 8.87
C MET A 61 -10.07 2.44 8.12
N TYR A 62 -9.99 2.58 6.79
CA TYR A 62 -11.14 2.37 5.92
C TYR A 62 -11.71 0.97 6.09
N SER A 63 -13.04 0.85 6.02
CA SER A 63 -13.67 -0.46 5.92
C SER A 63 -13.16 -1.22 4.70
N LYS A 64 -13.11 -2.55 4.78
CA LYS A 64 -12.67 -3.41 3.66
C LYS A 64 -13.46 -3.14 2.38
N LYS A 65 -14.76 -2.81 2.49
CA LYS A 65 -15.63 -2.46 1.36
C LYS A 65 -15.25 -1.12 0.72
N LEU A 66 -14.97 -0.09 1.54
CA LEU A 66 -14.52 1.20 1.04
C LEU A 66 -13.15 1.07 0.37
N LEU A 67 -12.22 0.36 1.01
CA LEU A 67 -10.88 0.11 0.48
C LEU A 67 -10.93 -0.61 -0.87
N ARG A 68 -11.77 -1.66 -0.99
CA ARG A 68 -12.04 -2.35 -2.26
C ARG A 68 -12.53 -1.40 -3.35
N THR A 69 -13.41 -0.46 -3.00
CA THR A 69 -13.95 0.53 -3.95
C THR A 69 -12.89 1.53 -4.40
N VAL A 70 -12.00 1.96 -3.50
CA VAL A 70 -10.85 2.81 -3.85
C VAL A 70 -9.97 2.11 -4.87
N PHE A 71 -9.55 0.87 -4.62
CA PHE A 71 -8.71 0.11 -5.54
C PHE A 71 -9.40 -0.21 -6.87
N ASP A 72 -10.71 -0.43 -6.86
CA ASP A 72 -11.50 -0.57 -8.09
C ASP A 72 -11.39 0.66 -8.99
N ARG A 73 -11.56 1.85 -8.41
CA ARG A 73 -11.44 3.12 -9.13
C ARG A 73 -10.02 3.37 -9.62
N LEU A 74 -9.00 2.97 -8.86
CA LEU A 74 -7.59 3.12 -9.25
C LEU A 74 -7.25 2.27 -10.48
N VAL A 75 -7.66 1.01 -10.54
CA VAL A 75 -7.37 0.18 -11.73
C VAL A 75 -8.10 0.71 -12.95
N HIS A 76 -9.37 1.09 -12.78
CA HIS A 76 -10.22 1.61 -13.85
C HIS A 76 -9.95 3.07 -14.23
N SER A 77 -9.02 3.76 -13.56
CA SER A 77 -8.51 5.06 -14.00
C SER A 77 -7.72 4.94 -15.30
N SER A 78 -7.12 3.77 -15.55
CA SER A 78 -6.42 3.47 -16.78
C SER A 78 -7.38 3.08 -17.92
N ILE A 79 -6.84 3.03 -19.14
CA ILE A 79 -7.53 2.48 -20.31
C ILE A 79 -7.86 0.98 -20.16
N MET A 80 -7.13 0.26 -19.31
CA MET A 80 -7.37 -1.17 -19.06
C MET A 80 -8.77 -1.37 -18.45
N ARG A 81 -9.44 -2.45 -18.87
CA ARG A 81 -10.74 -2.85 -18.35
C ARG A 81 -10.64 -4.27 -17.80
N LEU A 82 -10.82 -4.42 -16.49
CA LEU A 82 -10.90 -5.72 -15.85
C LEU A 82 -12.35 -6.16 -15.75
N SER A 83 -12.60 -7.46 -15.94
CA SER A 83 -13.88 -8.04 -15.54
C SER A 83 -14.01 -8.02 -14.02
N GLN A 84 -15.24 -8.09 -13.50
CA GLN A 84 -15.48 -8.20 -12.05
C GLN A 84 -14.69 -9.36 -11.43
N ALA A 85 -14.72 -10.54 -12.08
CA ALA A 85 -13.98 -11.71 -11.62
C ALA A 85 -12.45 -11.50 -11.63
N SER A 86 -11.92 -10.76 -12.61
CA SER A 86 -10.48 -10.44 -12.68
C SER A 86 -10.06 -9.43 -11.61
N MET A 87 -10.94 -8.47 -11.28
CA MET A 87 -10.72 -7.49 -10.23
C MET A 87 -10.82 -8.11 -8.84
N ASP A 88 -11.75 -9.04 -8.61
CA ASP A 88 -11.85 -9.76 -7.34
C ASP A 88 -10.59 -10.60 -7.09
N LYS A 89 -10.11 -11.34 -8.11
CA LYS A 89 -8.82 -12.06 -8.03
C LYS A 89 -7.63 -11.13 -7.79
N LEU A 90 -7.64 -9.93 -8.37
CA LEU A 90 -6.58 -8.94 -8.14
C LEU A 90 -6.58 -8.51 -6.67
N TYR A 91 -7.73 -8.13 -6.13
CA TYR A 91 -7.85 -7.66 -4.75
C TYR A 91 -7.55 -8.77 -3.74
N ASP A 92 -7.99 -10.00 -3.99
CA ASP A 92 -7.67 -11.16 -3.16
C ASP A 92 -6.16 -11.43 -3.12
N LEU A 93 -5.47 -11.36 -4.25
CA LEU A 93 -4.01 -11.52 -4.30
C LEU A 93 -3.28 -10.40 -3.56
N MET A 94 -3.65 -9.13 -3.81
CA MET A 94 -3.05 -7.98 -3.12
C MET A 94 -3.18 -8.12 -1.60
N THR A 95 -4.39 -8.42 -1.13
CA THR A 95 -4.65 -8.55 0.31
C THR A 95 -4.02 -9.81 0.89
N MET A 96 -3.99 -10.93 0.18
CA MET A 96 -3.31 -12.15 0.62
C MET A 96 -1.81 -11.92 0.80
N VAL A 97 -1.13 -11.35 -0.19
CA VAL A 97 0.31 -11.08 -0.15
C VAL A 97 0.64 -10.11 0.98
N PHE A 98 -0.09 -9.01 1.07
CA PHE A 98 0.17 -8.02 2.12
C PHE A 98 -0.12 -8.57 3.52
N LYS A 99 -1.20 -9.34 3.70
CA LYS A 99 -1.47 -10.05 4.97
C LYS A 99 -0.32 -10.95 5.38
N TYR A 100 0.20 -11.72 4.43
CA TYR A 100 1.34 -12.58 4.67
C TYR A 100 2.57 -11.77 5.08
N GLN A 101 2.91 -10.70 4.36
CA GLN A 101 4.04 -9.83 4.69
C GLN A 101 3.89 -9.19 6.08
N VAL A 102 2.71 -8.70 6.43
CA VAL A 102 2.42 -8.16 7.77
C VAL A 102 2.59 -9.22 8.85
N SER A 103 2.13 -10.46 8.61
CA SER A 103 2.30 -11.56 9.58
C SER A 103 3.74 -11.99 9.79
N MET A 104 4.63 -11.68 8.84
CA MET A 104 6.07 -11.93 8.94
C MET A 104 6.81 -10.79 9.63
N CYS A 105 6.21 -9.61 9.78
CA CYS A 105 6.79 -8.50 10.51
C CYS A 105 6.66 -8.75 12.02
N ALA A 106 7.78 -8.66 12.75
CA ALA A 106 7.80 -8.75 14.21
C ALA A 106 7.49 -7.42 14.89
N CYS A 107 7.69 -6.30 14.20
CA CYS A 107 7.48 -4.96 14.75
C CYS A 107 7.07 -3.93 13.68
N ALA A 108 6.62 -2.75 14.13
CA ALA A 108 6.22 -1.66 13.24
C ALA A 108 7.37 -1.10 12.39
N GLN A 109 8.62 -1.23 12.85
CA GLN A 109 9.78 -0.78 12.08
C GLN A 109 9.97 -1.65 10.83
N GLU A 110 9.84 -2.97 10.94
CA GLU A 110 9.88 -3.89 9.79
C GLU A 110 8.77 -3.62 8.79
N LEU A 111 7.59 -3.23 9.28
CA LEU A 111 6.47 -2.81 8.44
C LEU A 111 6.75 -1.50 7.68
N LEU A 112 7.42 -0.54 8.30
CA LEU A 112 7.88 0.67 7.61
C LEU A 112 8.95 0.34 6.56
N TRP A 113 9.88 -0.57 6.87
CA TRP A 113 10.85 -1.07 5.90
C TRP A 113 10.19 -1.75 4.70
N LEU A 114 9.18 -2.60 4.94
CA LEU A 114 8.37 -3.21 3.90
C LEU A 114 7.73 -2.13 3.01
N THR A 115 7.15 -1.10 3.63
CA THR A 115 6.54 0.03 2.92
C THR A 115 7.55 0.75 2.04
N CYS A 116 8.74 1.07 2.55
CA CYS A 116 9.83 1.66 1.76
C CYS A 116 10.25 0.75 0.60
N ASN A 117 10.32 -0.56 0.82
CA ASN A 117 10.66 -1.51 -0.24
C ASN A 117 9.61 -1.55 -1.35
N HIS A 118 8.33 -1.61 -0.98
CA HIS A 118 7.20 -1.55 -1.91
C HIS A 118 7.17 -0.25 -2.72
N ILE A 119 7.50 0.86 -2.08
CA ILE A 119 7.62 2.16 -2.73
C ILE A 119 8.74 2.14 -3.79
N ARG A 120 9.91 1.56 -3.47
CA ARG A 120 11.07 1.47 -4.39
C ARG A 120 10.88 0.49 -5.54
N GLN A 121 9.99 -0.49 -5.38
CA GLN A 121 9.70 -1.47 -6.43
C GLN A 121 8.79 -0.94 -7.54
N ILE A 122 8.17 0.23 -7.35
CA ILE A 122 7.30 0.83 -8.36
C ILE A 122 8.12 1.12 -9.63
N PRO A 123 7.83 0.45 -10.76
CA PRO A 123 8.73 0.38 -11.92
C PRO A 123 9.00 1.73 -12.59
N PHE A 124 8.14 2.71 -12.35
CA PHE A 124 8.23 4.05 -12.92
C PHE A 124 9.27 4.96 -12.27
N GLN A 125 10.06 4.41 -11.35
CA GLN A 125 11.03 5.19 -10.61
C GLN A 125 12.18 5.78 -11.46
N ARG A 126 12.27 5.40 -12.74
CA ARG A 126 13.43 5.70 -13.59
C ARG A 126 13.17 6.64 -14.78
N ASP A 127 11.92 6.76 -15.24
CA ASP A 127 11.64 7.44 -16.53
C ASP A 127 10.61 8.59 -16.49
N ILE A 128 9.91 8.84 -15.37
CA ILE A 128 9.10 10.06 -15.22
C ILE A 128 10.00 11.19 -14.70
N SER A 129 10.08 12.26 -15.49
CA SER A 129 10.40 13.68 -15.22
C SER A 129 10.89 14.11 -13.82
N PRO A 130 11.79 15.12 -13.69
CA PRO A 130 12.50 15.51 -12.45
C PRO A 130 11.66 16.00 -11.26
N TYR A 131 10.33 16.02 -11.37
CA TYR A 131 9.42 16.55 -10.37
C TYR A 131 8.72 15.49 -9.52
N TRP A 132 8.95 14.20 -9.79
CA TRP A 132 8.47 13.15 -8.90
C TRP A 132 9.64 12.61 -8.08
N SER A 133 9.60 12.87 -6.79
CA SER A 133 10.41 12.17 -5.80
C SER A 133 9.47 11.64 -4.71
N ILE A 134 8.76 10.54 -4.96
CA ILE A 134 8.66 9.38 -4.06
C ILE A 134 9.88 9.29 -3.14
N SER A 135 11.11 9.65 -3.51
CA SER A 135 12.20 9.85 -2.54
C SER A 135 11.86 10.90 -1.46
N VAL A 136 11.27 12.04 -1.81
CA VAL A 136 10.73 13.06 -0.89
C VAL A 136 9.53 12.53 -0.11
N ARG A 137 8.62 11.75 -0.70
CA ARG A 137 7.49 11.14 0.04
C ARG A 137 7.90 9.99 0.95
N GLU A 138 8.89 9.21 0.56
CA GLU A 138 9.53 8.17 1.36
C GLU A 138 10.23 8.84 2.54
N VAL A 139 10.91 9.97 2.32
CA VAL A 139 11.46 10.82 3.37
C VAL A 139 10.35 11.46 4.21
N GLU A 140 9.21 11.89 3.67
CA GLU A 140 8.07 12.42 4.43
C GLU A 140 7.36 11.34 5.26
N ILE A 141 7.23 10.12 4.75
CA ILE A 141 6.72 8.97 5.50
C ILE A 141 7.74 8.60 6.58
N LEU A 142 9.03 8.51 6.26
CA LEU A 142 10.04 8.22 7.27
C LEU A 142 10.16 9.35 8.29
N SER A 143 9.94 10.62 7.93
CA SER A 143 9.99 11.77 8.84
C SER A 143 8.72 11.91 9.69
N SER A 144 7.54 11.63 9.12
CA SER A 144 6.26 11.59 9.86
C SER A 144 6.20 10.45 10.88
N TYR A 145 7.09 9.46 10.73
CA TYR A 145 7.23 8.28 11.56
C TYR A 145 8.63 8.23 12.23
N GLN A 146 9.47 9.27 12.11
CA GLN A 146 10.84 9.35 12.67
C GLN A 146 10.92 9.26 14.20
N PRO A 147 9.93 9.73 14.99
CA PRO A 147 9.90 9.46 16.43
C PRO A 147 9.89 7.96 16.77
N LEU A 148 9.53 7.09 15.81
CA LEU A 148 9.51 5.64 15.99
C LEU A 148 10.87 4.96 15.71
N SER A 149 11.86 5.68 15.18
CA SER A 149 13.14 5.08 14.73
C SER A 149 14.39 5.54 15.50
N MET A 150 14.35 6.66 16.24
CA MET A 150 15.55 7.23 16.89
C MET A 150 15.22 8.02 18.19
N SER A 151 14.74 7.36 19.25
CA SER A 151 14.55 8.00 20.58
C SER A 151 14.69 6.96 21.72
N PRO A 152 15.55 7.18 22.75
CA PRO A 152 15.64 6.34 23.95
C PRO A 152 14.56 6.66 25.02
N GLU A 153 13.55 7.49 24.73
CA GLU A 153 12.47 7.83 25.66
C GLU A 153 11.33 6.78 25.58
N GLY A 154 11.72 5.54 25.88
CA GLY A 154 11.07 4.31 25.42
C GLY A 154 9.96 3.73 26.30
N LEU A 155 8.79 4.36 26.38
CA LEU A 155 7.58 3.63 26.76
C LEU A 155 6.35 4.02 25.94
N LEU A 156 6.03 5.31 25.84
CA LEU A 156 4.83 5.77 25.12
C LEU A 156 4.96 5.64 23.59
N GLU A 157 6.16 5.79 23.05
CA GLU A 157 6.43 5.70 21.61
C GLU A 157 6.46 4.25 21.12
N THR A 158 7.02 3.34 21.93
CA THR A 158 6.96 1.88 21.71
C THR A 158 5.52 1.39 21.72
N ILE A 159 4.68 1.89 22.64
CA ILE A 159 3.24 1.58 22.70
C ILE A 159 2.53 2.05 21.42
N ALA A 160 2.87 3.23 20.86
CA ALA A 160 2.27 3.71 19.61
C ALA A 160 2.69 2.88 18.38
N ALA A 161 3.96 2.43 18.33
CA ALA A 161 4.48 1.54 17.30
C ALA A 161 3.82 0.15 17.37
N GLU A 162 3.81 -0.46 18.55
CA GLU A 162 3.14 -1.73 18.81
C GLU A 162 1.64 -1.64 18.54
N SER A 163 1.02 -0.47 18.76
CA SER A 163 -0.39 -0.20 18.44
C SER A 163 -0.66 -0.25 16.94
N ILE A 164 0.24 0.22 16.06
CA ILE A 164 0.06 0.17 14.60
C ILE A 164 0.16 -1.28 14.12
N HIS A 165 1.19 -2.01 14.53
CA HIS A 165 1.35 -3.41 14.15
C HIS A 165 0.16 -4.26 14.64
N SER A 166 -0.21 -4.11 15.91
CA SER A 166 -1.36 -4.81 16.49
C SER A 166 -2.66 -4.46 15.78
N GLN A 167 -2.91 -3.18 15.46
CA GLN A 167 -4.11 -2.80 14.70
C GLN A 167 -4.14 -3.40 13.30
N MET A 168 -3.00 -3.48 12.61
CA MET A 168 -2.93 -4.13 11.30
C MET A 168 -3.17 -5.63 11.38
N VAL A 169 -2.59 -6.28 12.39
CA VAL A 169 -2.89 -7.67 12.75
C VAL A 169 -4.40 -7.83 13.00
N TYR A 170 -5.04 -7.01 13.83
CA TYR A 170 -6.49 -7.07 14.07
C TYR A 170 -7.32 -6.83 12.80
N TYR A 171 -7.04 -5.77 12.05
CA TYR A 171 -7.76 -5.42 10.82
C TYR A 171 -7.79 -6.57 9.81
N TRP A 172 -6.69 -7.31 9.73
CA TRP A 172 -6.51 -8.38 8.76
C TRP A 172 -6.83 -9.78 9.28
N LEU A 173 -6.54 -10.09 10.55
CA LEU A 173 -6.63 -11.43 11.14
C LEU A 173 -7.90 -11.67 11.94
N ASP A 174 -8.65 -10.63 12.34
CA ASP A 174 -9.93 -10.76 13.06
C ASP A 174 -11.08 -11.26 12.16
N SER A 175 -10.78 -11.74 10.95
CA SER A 175 -11.79 -12.36 10.09
C SER A 175 -11.95 -13.86 10.35
N LYS A 176 -10.91 -14.61 10.75
CA LYS A 176 -10.97 -16.08 10.99
C LYS A 176 -9.73 -16.64 11.72
N ILE A 177 -9.52 -16.31 13.00
CA ILE A 177 -8.84 -17.24 13.94
C ILE A 177 -9.91 -17.99 14.76
N SER A 178 -10.97 -18.47 14.10
CA SER A 178 -12.00 -19.29 14.76
C SER A 178 -12.33 -20.60 14.07
N LYS A 179 -11.64 -20.99 12.98
CA LYS A 179 -11.85 -22.29 12.32
C LYS A 179 -10.58 -22.86 11.69
N ILE A 180 -9.53 -23.00 12.48
CA ILE A 180 -8.52 -24.04 12.26
C ILE A 180 -8.47 -24.87 13.55
N HIS A 181 -9.45 -25.75 13.68
CA HIS A 181 -9.40 -27.03 14.37
C HIS A 181 -10.53 -27.89 13.81
#